data_AF-T0C9C7-F1
#
_entry.id   AF-T0C9C7-F1
#
_cell.length_a   1.000
_cell.length_b   1.000
_cell.length_c   1.000
_cell.angle_alpha   90.00
_cell.angle_beta   90.00
_cell.angle_gamma   90.00
#
_symmetry.space_group_name_H-M   'P 1'
#
loop_
_entity.id
_entity.type
_entity.pdbx_description
1 polymer ?
#
loop_
_entity_poly.entity_id
_entity_poly.type
_entity_poly.pdbx_seq_one_letter_code
_entity_poly.pdbx_strand_id
1 'polypeptide(L)'
;MKPGVFLDRDGVINDHRHYINGPDDFYLFPQAPKAIAALNQANLFVGVVTNQGGVGLGYLSQLSLQAIHEKMTTLLAEEGAYLDDIMYCPHAPKEGCDCRKPKPGMIELLAKRHELDLARSYMVGDRDVDILAGQAAGCKTIFVGGGTLPSRVVPNAHVADIAAAVDWILRDAGQTQLS
;
A
#
# COMPACT_ATOMS: atom_id res chain seq x y z
N MET A 1 4.11 -3.01 20.48
CA MET A 1 3.65 -2.57 19.14
C MET A 1 4.10 -3.60 18.12
N LYS A 2 3.21 -4.01 17.20
CA LYS A 2 3.54 -4.98 16.14
C LYS A 2 3.94 -4.24 14.85
N PRO A 3 4.77 -4.82 13.97
CA PRO A 3 5.04 -4.23 12.66
C PRO A 3 3.81 -4.29 11.75
N GLY A 4 3.71 -3.34 10.83
CA GLY A 4 2.71 -3.32 9.76
C GLY A 4 3.33 -3.25 8.37
N VAL A 5 2.55 -3.68 7.38
CA VAL A 5 2.84 -3.56 5.96
C VAL A 5 1.78 -2.67 5.35
N PHE A 6 2.21 -1.52 4.85
CA PHE A 6 1.39 -0.56 4.14
C PHE A 6 1.58 -0.76 2.64
N LEU A 7 0.50 -0.97 1.91
CA LEU A 7 0.51 -1.22 0.47
C LEU A 7 -0.13 -0.03 -0.25
N ASP A 8 0.48 0.48 -1.34
CA ASP A 8 -0.33 1.21 -2.33
C ASP A 8 -1.35 0.24 -2.96
N ARG A 9 -2.38 0.80 -3.59
CA ARG A 9 -3.42 0.02 -4.26
C ARG A 9 -3.04 -0.18 -5.73
N ASP A 10 -3.03 0.93 -6.46
CA ASP A 10 -2.83 1.00 -7.90
C ASP A 10 -1.34 0.76 -8.22
N GLY A 11 -1.03 -0.24 -9.03
CA GLY A 11 0.35 -0.66 -9.37
C GLY A 11 0.98 -1.67 -8.41
N VAL A 12 0.33 -1.98 -7.28
CA VAL A 12 0.83 -2.92 -6.28
C VAL A 12 -0.15 -4.08 -6.07
N ILE A 13 -1.39 -3.77 -5.72
CA ILE A 13 -2.47 -4.76 -5.53
C ILE A 13 -3.22 -4.98 -6.84
N ASN A 14 -3.50 -3.91 -7.57
CA ASN A 14 -4.23 -3.95 -8.84
C ASN A 14 -3.47 -3.26 -9.97
N ASP A 15 -3.83 -3.62 -11.20
CA ASP A 15 -3.36 -2.95 -12.40
C ASP A 15 -3.92 -1.52 -12.48
N HIS A 16 -3.10 -0.58 -12.99
CA HIS A 16 -3.45 0.82 -13.16
C HIS A 16 -3.24 1.34 -14.59
N ARG A 17 -3.04 0.47 -15.59
CA ARG A 17 -2.84 0.86 -17.00
C ARG A 17 -3.97 1.75 -17.56
N HIS A 18 -5.15 1.73 -16.94
CA HIS A 18 -6.27 2.61 -17.24
C HIS A 18 -6.78 3.29 -15.97
N TYR A 19 -7.47 4.42 -16.14
CA TYR A 19 -8.16 5.09 -15.02
C TYR A 19 -9.25 4.18 -14.46
N ILE A 20 -9.17 3.90 -13.17
CA ILE A 20 -10.14 3.07 -12.46
C ILE A 20 -11.25 3.99 -11.97
N ASN A 21 -12.36 4.05 -12.72
CA ASN A 21 -13.49 4.93 -12.42
C ASN A 21 -14.67 4.17 -11.80
N GLY A 22 -14.62 2.84 -11.81
CA GLY A 22 -15.58 1.98 -11.16
C GLY A 22 -15.03 0.59 -10.85
N PRO A 23 -15.83 -0.25 -10.17
CA PRO A 23 -15.42 -1.61 -9.83
C PRO A 23 -15.09 -2.44 -11.06
N ASP A 24 -15.75 -2.23 -12.21
CA ASP A 24 -15.48 -3.00 -13.43
C ASP A 24 -14.08 -2.74 -14.01
N ASP A 25 -13.51 -1.56 -13.75
CA ASP A 25 -12.13 -1.21 -14.14
C ASP A 25 -11.08 -1.78 -13.16
N PHE A 26 -11.51 -2.36 -12.04
CA PHE A 26 -10.61 -2.91 -11.04
C PHE A 26 -10.19 -4.34 -11.42
N TYR A 27 -8.90 -4.50 -11.72
CA TYR A 27 -8.27 -5.78 -12.05
C TYR A 27 -7.17 -6.12 -11.03
N LEU A 28 -7.46 -7.11 -10.18
CA LEU A 28 -6.53 -7.59 -9.17
C LEU A 28 -5.33 -8.29 -9.83
N PHE A 29 -4.12 -8.02 -9.35
CA PHE A 29 -2.96 -8.78 -9.80
C PHE A 29 -3.04 -10.23 -9.30
N PRO A 30 -2.79 -11.25 -10.16
CA PRO A 30 -2.94 -12.66 -9.78
C PRO A 30 -2.10 -13.09 -8.56
N GLN A 31 -0.97 -12.44 -8.35
CA GLN A 31 -0.06 -12.72 -7.24
C GLN A 31 -0.42 -12.00 -5.93
N ALA A 32 -1.27 -10.97 -5.97
CA ALA A 32 -1.58 -10.15 -4.80
C ALA A 32 -2.28 -10.91 -3.66
N PRO A 33 -3.30 -11.77 -3.91
CA PRO A 33 -3.95 -12.49 -2.81
C PRO A 33 -2.99 -13.38 -2.04
N LYS A 34 -2.22 -14.23 -2.73
CA LYS A 34 -1.27 -15.14 -2.07
C LYS A 34 -0.18 -14.40 -1.31
N ALA A 35 0.30 -13.28 -1.86
CA ALA A 35 1.27 -12.43 -1.19
C ALA A 35 0.70 -11.82 0.10
N ILE A 36 -0.51 -11.26 0.06
CA ILE A 36 -1.17 -10.69 1.25
C ILE A 36 -1.50 -11.78 2.28
N ALA A 37 -1.99 -12.95 1.85
CA ALA A 37 -2.25 -14.09 2.73
C ALA A 37 -0.99 -14.55 3.48
N ALA A 38 0.19 -14.53 2.82
CA ALA A 38 1.45 -14.86 3.48
C ALA A 38 1.83 -13.84 4.57
N LEU A 39 1.57 -12.54 4.36
CA LEU A 39 1.72 -11.52 5.41
C LEU A 39 0.75 -11.76 6.58
N ASN A 40 -0.51 -12.11 6.26
CA ASN A 40 -1.52 -12.43 7.28
C ASN A 40 -1.08 -13.63 8.13
N GLN A 41 -0.57 -14.71 7.51
CA GLN A 41 -0.06 -15.90 8.19
C GLN A 41 1.16 -15.60 9.08
N ALA A 42 1.95 -14.60 8.72
CA ALA A 42 3.06 -14.10 9.54
C ALA A 42 2.60 -13.18 10.69
N ASN A 43 1.29 -13.00 10.90
CA ASN A 43 0.69 -12.12 11.91
C ASN A 43 1.11 -10.64 11.78
N LEU A 44 1.44 -10.21 10.56
CA LEU A 44 1.71 -8.81 10.26
C LEU A 44 0.39 -8.07 10.02
N PHE A 45 0.31 -6.81 10.48
CA PHE A 45 -0.78 -5.93 10.05
C PHE A 45 -0.62 -5.64 8.55
N VAL A 46 -1.69 -5.69 7.78
CA VAL A 46 -1.70 -5.33 6.35
C VAL A 46 -2.75 -4.25 6.10
N GLY A 47 -2.29 -3.04 5.76
CA GLY A 47 -3.16 -1.91 5.47
C GLY A 47 -2.92 -1.33 4.09
N VAL A 48 -3.97 -0.78 3.47
CA VAL A 48 -3.84 -0.03 2.21
C VAL A 48 -3.70 1.46 2.52
N VAL A 49 -2.77 2.14 1.84
CA VAL A 49 -2.61 3.61 1.86
C VAL A 49 -2.55 4.12 0.43
N THR A 50 -3.63 4.74 -0.05
CA THR A 50 -3.77 5.07 -1.49
C THR A 50 -4.19 6.51 -1.77
N ASN A 51 -3.58 7.13 -2.80
CA ASN A 51 -3.95 8.48 -3.26
C ASN A 51 -5.11 8.38 -4.28
N GLN A 52 -6.31 8.80 -3.90
CA GLN A 52 -7.52 8.73 -4.73
C GLN A 52 -8.02 10.14 -5.10
N GLY A 53 -7.10 10.96 -5.65
CA GLY A 53 -7.36 12.36 -5.99
C GLY A 53 -8.44 12.59 -7.06
N GLY A 54 -8.85 11.53 -7.78
CA GLY A 54 -10.01 11.57 -8.67
C GLY A 54 -11.29 11.97 -7.95
N VAL A 55 -11.39 11.71 -6.64
CA VAL A 55 -12.53 12.14 -5.81
C VAL A 55 -12.57 13.66 -5.67
N GLY A 56 -11.49 14.28 -5.21
CA GLY A 56 -11.40 15.74 -5.04
C GLY A 56 -11.47 16.50 -6.38
N LEU A 57 -11.12 15.84 -7.49
CA LEU A 57 -11.25 16.38 -8.84
C LEU A 57 -12.64 16.15 -9.47
N GLY A 58 -13.53 15.39 -8.82
CA GLY A 58 -14.86 15.08 -9.33
C GLY A 58 -14.92 14.02 -10.44
N TYR A 59 -13.81 13.34 -10.73
CA TYR A 59 -13.75 12.25 -11.72
C TYR A 59 -14.22 10.90 -11.17
N LEU A 60 -14.18 10.73 -9.85
CA LEU A 60 -14.59 9.51 -9.15
C LEU A 60 -15.52 9.86 -7.99
N SER A 61 -16.68 9.22 -7.89
CA SER A 61 -17.55 9.41 -6.73
C SER A 61 -17.04 8.63 -5.52
N GLN A 62 -17.35 9.08 -4.30
CA GLN A 62 -17.02 8.31 -3.09
C GLN A 62 -17.71 6.94 -3.08
N LEU A 63 -18.93 6.85 -3.61
CA LEU A 63 -19.66 5.58 -3.74
C LEU A 63 -18.95 4.62 -4.70
N SER A 64 -18.47 5.12 -5.83
CA SER A 64 -17.70 4.33 -6.80
C SER A 64 -16.38 3.85 -6.18
N LEU A 65 -15.68 4.72 -5.45
CA LEU A 65 -14.46 4.35 -4.74
C LEU A 65 -14.71 3.26 -3.68
N GLN A 66 -15.81 3.39 -2.94
CA GLN A 66 -16.22 2.40 -1.96
C GLN A 66 -16.51 1.04 -2.64
N ALA A 67 -17.25 1.04 -3.74
CA ALA A 67 -17.52 -0.18 -4.51
C ALA A 67 -16.25 -0.85 -5.07
N ILE A 68 -15.25 -0.05 -5.47
CA ILE A 68 -13.92 -0.55 -5.87
C ILE A 68 -13.24 -1.26 -4.70
N HIS A 69 -13.23 -0.64 -3.52
CA HIS A 69 -12.61 -1.24 -2.33
C HIS A 69 -13.35 -2.50 -1.88
N GLU A 70 -14.67 -2.53 -1.95
CA GLU A 70 -15.48 -3.72 -1.67
C GLU A 70 -15.11 -4.86 -2.61
N LYS A 71 -15.11 -4.62 -3.93
CA LYS A 71 -14.67 -5.62 -4.92
C LYS A 71 -13.25 -6.13 -4.63
N MET A 72 -12.31 -5.22 -4.32
CA MET A 72 -10.95 -5.60 -3.94
C MET A 72 -10.93 -6.54 -2.74
N THR A 73 -11.64 -6.20 -1.66
CA THR A 73 -11.68 -7.03 -0.45
C THR A 73 -12.35 -8.38 -0.68
N THR A 74 -13.40 -8.44 -1.51
CA THR A 74 -14.06 -9.70 -1.88
C THR A 74 -13.10 -10.62 -2.63
N LEU A 75 -12.43 -10.12 -3.66
CA LEU A 75 -11.50 -10.92 -4.47
C LEU A 75 -10.29 -11.41 -3.66
N LEU A 76 -9.82 -10.61 -2.69
CA LEU A 76 -8.77 -11.04 -1.76
C LEU A 76 -9.27 -12.16 -0.83
N ALA A 77 -10.48 -12.01 -0.29
CA ALA A 77 -11.07 -12.97 0.64
C ALA A 77 -11.36 -14.34 0.01
N GLU A 78 -11.72 -14.37 -1.28
CA GLU A 78 -11.91 -15.62 -2.06
C GLU A 78 -10.66 -16.52 -2.05
N GLU A 79 -9.47 -15.92 -1.89
CA GLU A 79 -8.17 -16.60 -1.84
C GLU A 79 -7.58 -16.63 -0.42
N GLY A 80 -8.40 -16.33 0.60
CA GLY A 80 -7.99 -16.39 2.01
C GLY A 80 -7.09 -15.24 2.49
N ALA A 81 -7.02 -14.14 1.73
CA ALA A 81 -6.28 -12.94 2.08
C ALA A 81 -7.22 -11.87 2.67
N TYR A 82 -6.72 -11.05 3.59
CA TYR A 82 -7.48 -9.93 4.14
C TYR A 82 -6.62 -8.70 4.41
N LEU A 83 -7.28 -7.55 4.44
CA LEU A 83 -6.72 -6.25 4.81
C LEU A 83 -7.29 -5.85 6.17
N ASP A 84 -6.42 -5.45 7.10
CA ASP A 84 -6.82 -4.98 8.42
C ASP A 84 -7.46 -3.59 8.37
N ASP A 85 -7.05 -2.73 7.43
CA ASP A 85 -7.61 -1.39 7.23
C ASP A 85 -7.31 -0.84 5.83
N ILE A 86 -8.14 0.10 5.38
CA ILE A 86 -7.94 0.82 4.11
C ILE A 86 -8.04 2.32 4.39
N MET A 87 -6.94 3.04 4.14
CA MET A 87 -6.91 4.49 4.19
C MET A 87 -6.63 5.06 2.81
N TYR A 88 -7.38 6.11 2.45
CA TYR A 88 -7.21 6.80 1.19
C TYR A 88 -7.24 8.31 1.37
N CYS A 89 -6.52 9.02 0.50
CA CYS A 89 -6.58 10.47 0.39
C CYS A 89 -7.50 10.85 -0.78
N PRO A 90 -8.68 11.44 -0.53
CA PRO A 90 -9.58 11.89 -1.60
C PRO A 90 -9.14 13.21 -2.25
N HIS A 91 -8.31 13.99 -1.55
CA HIS A 91 -7.99 15.37 -1.92
C HIS A 91 -7.29 15.50 -3.29
N ALA A 92 -7.61 16.58 -3.98
CA ALA A 92 -7.00 16.94 -5.25
C ALA A 92 -5.50 17.25 -5.08
N PRO A 93 -4.69 17.13 -6.15
CA PRO A 93 -3.32 17.62 -6.11
C PRO A 93 -3.28 19.10 -5.68
N LYS A 94 -2.38 19.44 -4.74
CA LYS A 94 -2.16 20.80 -4.20
C LYS A 94 -3.21 21.36 -3.23
N GLU A 95 -4.18 20.56 -2.79
CA GLU A 95 -5.17 20.98 -1.79
C GLU A 95 -4.56 21.20 -0.38
N GLY A 96 -3.31 20.81 -0.15
CA GLY A 96 -2.57 21.13 1.08
C GLY A 96 -2.83 20.20 2.27
N CYS A 97 -3.58 19.11 2.09
CA CYS A 97 -3.87 18.13 3.14
C CYS A 97 -2.62 17.36 3.62
N ASP A 98 -2.71 16.71 4.78
CA ASP A 98 -1.60 15.95 5.38
C ASP A 98 -1.60 14.46 5.04
N CYS A 99 -2.69 13.93 4.48
CA CYS A 99 -2.81 12.52 4.14
C CYS A 99 -2.21 12.17 2.76
N ARG A 100 -2.14 13.10 1.81
CA ARG A 100 -1.70 12.79 0.44
C ARG A 100 -0.21 12.43 0.40
N LYS A 101 0.13 11.22 -0.07
CA LYS A 101 1.53 10.84 -0.36
C LYS A 101 2.13 11.85 -1.35
N PRO A 102 3.33 12.41 -1.11
CA PRO A 102 4.43 11.87 -0.30
C PRO A 102 4.41 12.20 1.20
N LYS A 103 3.36 12.85 1.73
CA LYS A 103 3.24 13.02 3.18
C LYS A 103 2.92 11.68 3.87
N PRO A 104 3.40 11.46 5.11
CA PRO A 104 3.22 10.19 5.82
C PRO A 104 1.86 10.05 6.53
N GLY A 105 0.98 11.05 6.46
CA GLY A 105 -0.18 11.14 7.36
C GLY A 105 -1.12 9.93 7.33
N MET A 106 -1.33 9.28 6.18
CA MET A 106 -2.12 8.03 6.16
C MET A 106 -1.46 6.88 6.94
N ILE A 107 -0.14 6.75 6.80
CA ILE A 107 0.66 5.72 7.46
C ILE A 107 0.65 5.98 8.98
N GLU A 108 0.91 7.22 9.39
CA GLU A 108 0.93 7.62 10.81
C GLU A 108 -0.44 7.43 11.48
N LEU A 109 -1.53 7.77 10.79
CA LEU A 109 -2.88 7.58 11.30
C LEU A 109 -3.21 6.10 11.51
N LEU A 110 -2.87 5.23 10.55
CA LEU A 110 -3.05 3.79 10.71
C LEU A 110 -2.16 3.22 11.82
N ALA A 111 -0.89 3.64 11.89
CA ALA A 111 0.01 3.20 12.94
C ALA A 111 -0.46 3.60 14.33
N LYS A 112 -0.97 4.83 14.50
CA LYS A 112 -1.57 5.27 15.75
C LYS A 112 -2.83 4.48 16.10
N ARG A 113 -3.72 4.24 15.12
CA ARG A 113 -4.99 3.52 15.31
C ARG A 113 -4.77 2.07 15.74
N HIS A 114 -3.74 1.42 15.20
CA HIS A 114 -3.48 -0.01 15.37
C HIS A 114 -2.24 -0.32 16.21
N GLU A 115 -1.68 0.69 16.90
CA GLU A 115 -0.51 0.58 17.77
C GLU A 115 0.69 -0.12 17.09
N LEU A 116 1.01 0.34 15.88
CA LEU A 116 2.05 -0.24 15.03
C LEU A 116 3.43 0.38 15.29
N ASP A 117 4.46 -0.44 15.19
CA ASP A 117 5.86 -0.03 15.28
C ASP A 117 6.38 0.37 13.90
N LEU A 118 6.37 1.68 13.61
CA LEU A 118 6.77 2.22 12.30
C LEU A 118 8.22 1.87 11.91
N ALA A 119 9.15 1.84 12.87
CA ALA A 119 10.55 1.54 12.59
C ALA A 119 10.77 0.08 12.12
N ARG A 120 9.82 -0.80 12.44
CA ARG A 120 9.77 -2.20 12.00
C ARG A 120 8.73 -2.44 10.91
N SER A 121 8.07 -1.39 10.43
CA SER A 121 7.02 -1.46 9.41
C SER A 121 7.56 -1.21 8.00
N TYR A 122 6.74 -1.54 7.00
CA TYR A 122 7.10 -1.52 5.60
C TYR A 122 6.10 -0.70 4.78
N MET A 123 6.57 0.06 3.80
CA MET A 123 5.75 0.69 2.78
C MET A 123 6.12 0.11 1.41
N VAL A 124 5.14 -0.45 0.70
CA VAL A 124 5.29 -1.02 -0.64
C VAL A 124 4.55 -0.16 -1.65
N GLY A 125 5.24 0.32 -2.67
CA GLY A 125 4.68 1.21 -3.69
C GLY A 125 5.38 1.12 -5.03
N ASP A 126 4.73 1.62 -6.07
CA ASP A 126 5.23 1.62 -7.45
C ASP A 126 5.65 3.04 -7.92
N ARG A 127 5.52 4.05 -7.04
CA ARG A 127 5.92 5.43 -7.32
C ARG A 127 6.84 6.00 -6.25
N ASP A 128 7.56 7.05 -6.63
CA ASP A 128 8.45 7.79 -5.74
C ASP A 128 7.73 8.37 -4.52
N VAL A 129 6.50 8.84 -4.69
CA VAL A 129 5.68 9.36 -3.59
C VAL A 129 5.40 8.33 -2.50
N ASP A 130 5.35 7.05 -2.83
CA ASP A 130 5.15 5.97 -1.86
C ASP A 130 6.39 5.76 -1.01
N ILE A 131 7.54 5.72 -1.67
CA ILE A 131 8.84 5.58 -1.02
C ILE A 131 9.10 6.78 -0.11
N LEU A 132 8.84 7.99 -0.60
CA LEU A 132 8.98 9.21 0.20
C LEU A 132 8.04 9.23 1.42
N ALA A 133 6.79 8.78 1.27
CA ALA A 133 5.85 8.70 2.38
C ALA A 133 6.29 7.68 3.43
N GLY A 134 6.74 6.49 3.00
CA GLY A 134 7.26 5.48 3.90
C GLY A 134 8.50 5.93 4.65
N GLN A 135 9.46 6.56 3.97
CA GLN A 135 10.66 7.12 4.59
C GLN A 135 10.33 8.22 5.60
N ALA A 136 9.41 9.12 5.26
CA ALA A 136 8.96 10.17 6.17
C ALA A 136 8.27 9.62 7.42
N ALA A 137 7.56 8.48 7.31
CA ALA A 137 6.96 7.78 8.43
C ALA A 137 7.98 6.95 9.26
N GLY A 138 9.21 6.78 8.77
CA GLY A 138 10.23 5.93 9.39
C GLY A 138 10.11 4.44 9.06
N CYS A 139 9.32 4.07 8.06
CA CYS A 139 9.20 2.69 7.57
C CYS A 139 10.40 2.29 6.70
N LYS A 140 10.66 0.98 6.61
CA LYS A 140 11.40 0.40 5.49
C LYS A 140 10.55 0.53 4.23
N THR A 141 11.15 0.75 3.07
CA THR A 141 10.43 1.04 1.82
C THR A 141 10.86 0.10 0.71
N ILE A 142 9.88 -0.40 -0.04
CA ILE A 142 10.09 -1.36 -1.12
C ILE A 142 9.39 -0.83 -2.36
N PHE A 143 10.19 -0.62 -3.40
CA PHE A 143 9.71 -0.20 -4.70
C PHE A 143 9.43 -1.43 -5.57
N VAL A 144 8.25 -1.49 -6.18
CA VAL A 144 7.83 -2.61 -7.03
C VAL A 144 7.67 -2.20 -8.49
N GLY A 145 7.90 -3.13 -9.40
CA GLY A 145 7.68 -2.94 -10.84
C GLY A 145 8.91 -2.43 -11.59
N GLY A 146 8.72 -2.18 -12.89
CA GLY A 146 9.77 -1.78 -13.83
C GLY A 146 10.01 -0.27 -13.94
N GLY A 147 9.40 0.54 -13.06
CA GLY A 147 9.58 1.99 -13.05
C GLY A 147 10.98 2.42 -12.64
N THR A 148 11.29 3.69 -12.84
CA THR A 148 12.54 4.30 -12.38
C THR A 148 12.26 5.36 -11.33
N LEU A 149 12.97 5.31 -10.21
CA LEU A 149 12.93 6.34 -9.20
C LEU A 149 13.90 7.49 -9.52
N PRO A 150 13.60 8.73 -9.11
CA PRO A 150 14.60 9.80 -9.10
C PRO A 150 15.82 9.38 -8.27
N SER A 151 17.03 9.77 -8.69
CA SER A 151 18.30 9.35 -8.05
C SER A 151 18.40 9.62 -6.55
N ARG A 152 17.66 10.61 -6.04
CA ARG A 152 17.60 10.97 -4.61
C ARG A 152 16.61 10.13 -3.79
N VAL A 153 15.81 9.29 -4.42
CA VAL A 153 14.81 8.43 -3.77
C VAL A 153 15.33 7.00 -3.80
N VAL A 154 15.87 6.55 -2.66
CA VAL A 154 16.52 5.24 -2.54
C VAL A 154 15.69 4.34 -1.62
N PRO A 155 15.00 3.32 -2.15
CA PRO A 155 14.26 2.37 -1.33
C PRO A 155 15.20 1.37 -0.67
N ASN A 156 14.72 0.65 0.34
CA ASN A 156 15.46 -0.47 0.93
C ASN A 156 15.56 -1.67 -0.01
N ALA A 157 14.58 -1.84 -0.89
CA ALA A 157 14.59 -2.84 -1.95
C ALA A 157 13.85 -2.35 -3.20
N HIS A 158 14.29 -2.84 -4.35
CA HIS A 158 13.59 -2.71 -5.63
C HIS A 158 13.36 -4.11 -6.18
N VAL A 159 12.10 -4.50 -6.34
CA VAL A 159 11.69 -5.84 -6.74
C VAL A 159 10.65 -5.81 -7.86
N ALA A 160 10.41 -6.95 -8.51
CA ALA A 160 9.55 -7.01 -9.69
C ALA A 160 8.06 -6.76 -9.39
N ASP A 161 7.55 -7.26 -8.26
CA ASP A 161 6.14 -7.21 -7.91
C ASP A 161 5.88 -7.39 -6.40
N ILE A 162 4.60 -7.41 -6.01
CA ILE A 162 4.18 -7.61 -4.63
C ILE A 162 4.61 -8.97 -4.05
N ALA A 163 4.68 -10.04 -4.85
CA ALA A 163 5.12 -11.33 -4.35
C ALA A 163 6.59 -11.28 -3.93
N ALA A 164 7.46 -10.71 -4.77
CA ALA A 164 8.86 -10.49 -4.44
C ALA A 164 9.05 -9.51 -3.26
N ALA A 165 8.17 -8.52 -3.11
CA ALA A 165 8.19 -7.61 -1.97
C ALA A 165 7.87 -8.33 -0.66
N VAL A 166 6.82 -9.16 -0.64
CA VAL A 166 6.45 -9.95 0.53
C VAL A 166 7.55 -10.95 0.91
N ASP A 167 8.13 -11.61 -0.07
CA ASP A 167 9.29 -12.49 0.13
C ASP A 167 10.46 -11.78 0.83
N TRP A 168 10.72 -10.53 0.45
CA TRP A 168 11.75 -9.71 1.09
C TRP A 168 11.36 -9.34 2.53
N ILE A 169 10.11 -8.91 2.75
CA ILE A 169 9.57 -8.54 4.07
C ILE A 169 9.69 -9.69 5.05
N LEU A 170 9.28 -10.90 4.66
CA LEU A 170 9.27 -12.06 5.56
C LEU A 170 10.69 -12.48 5.98
N ARG A 171 11.68 -12.35 5.07
CA ARG A 171 13.09 -12.61 5.39
C ARG A 171 13.64 -11.58 6.38
N ASP A 172 13.38 -10.30 6.15
CA ASP A 172 13.86 -9.20 7.01
C ASP A 172 13.19 -9.21 8.40
N ALA A 173 11.87 -9.45 8.45
CA ALA A 173 11.13 -9.57 9.70
C ALA A 173 11.60 -10.76 10.55
N GLY A 174 11.93 -11.90 9.92
CA GLY A 174 12.45 -13.09 10.61
C GLY A 174 13.85 -12.88 11.19
N GLN A 175 14.72 -12.12 10.51
CA GLN A 175 16.06 -11.80 11.04
C GLN A 175 15.98 -10.89 12.27
N THR A 176 15.03 -9.95 12.29
CA THR A 176 14.83 -9.01 13.41
C THR A 176 14.33 -9.69 14.68
N GLN A 177 13.74 -10.89 14.59
CA GLN A 177 13.29 -11.67 15.76
C GLN A 177 14.41 -12.50 16.41
N LEU A 178 15.53 -12.70 15.72
CA LEU A 178 16.66 -13.54 16.16
C LEU A 178 17.81 -12.74 16.80
N SER A 179 17.75 -11.40 16.76
CA SER A 179 18.72 -10.46 17.31
C SER A 179 18.25 -9.85 18.62
#